data_AF-A0A653V9W6-F1
#
_entry.id   AF-A0A653V9W6-F1
#
_cell.length_a   1.000
_cell.length_b   1.000
_cell.length_c   1.000
_cell.angle_alpha   90.00
_cell.angle_beta   90.00
_cell.angle_gamma   90.00
#
_symmetry.space_group_name_H-M   'P 1'
#
loop_
_entity.id
_entity.type
_entity.pdbx_description
1 polymer ?
#
loop_
_entity_poly.entity_id
_entity_poly.type
_entity_poly.pdbx_seq_one_letter_code
_entity_poly.pdbx_strand_id
1 'polypeptide(L)'
;MNNGVSMPLGLINTDSIKLNFTGLVSTFSIKGFSYGRPSVIIRPILIFRNIIIFMLKKSIILSVTVSVIVAITLFGISTHRLYSKKKLSVDPKLNEISGIEFDKKGYLWAINDSGDDPKLYRLDDNGDITKEVLVANAKNIDWEDITQNDFGHFFLGDFGNNDNDRKWLTIYKIENPIDIKTESTNAEIIKFTYPEMDGKTPVKPNDRNFDLEAFVALGRHLYLFTKNRTEPFDGITNVYKVGDHAANFDAELIDSFKTCTTMEKLCWITSAALSPDRTKLALLDSTSIWLFENFKGDKFFSGDIYRIDLGLITQKEAVTFKDDNTIIFTDEKFKGIFGGNAYVIKLDEVHKKLIRKAVKPKEKIIESN
;
A
#
# COMPACT_ATOMS: atom_id res chain seq x y z
N MET A 1 -36.38 -38.40 7.09
CA MET A 1 -35.54 -39.45 6.49
C MET A 1 -34.10 -39.10 6.76
N ASN A 2 -33.45 -39.89 7.60
CA ASN A 2 -32.01 -39.87 7.86
C ASN A 2 -31.26 -40.29 6.58
N ASN A 3 -30.12 -39.66 6.33
CA ASN A 3 -28.85 -40.37 6.07
C ASN A 3 -27.70 -39.37 6.22
N GLY A 4 -26.93 -39.55 7.30
CA GLY A 4 -25.71 -38.83 7.54
C GLY A 4 -24.51 -39.48 6.87
N VAL A 5 -23.48 -38.67 6.60
CA VAL A 5 -22.10 -39.12 6.50
C VAL A 5 -21.23 -38.07 7.20
N SER A 6 -20.58 -38.50 8.26
CA SER A 6 -19.62 -37.77 9.09
C SER A 6 -18.24 -37.73 8.44
N MET A 7 -17.61 -36.56 8.37
CA MET A 7 -16.16 -36.42 8.13
C MET A 7 -15.45 -36.08 9.45
N PRO A 8 -14.28 -36.69 9.77
CA PRO A 8 -13.58 -36.43 11.02
C PRO A 8 -12.65 -35.23 10.92
N LEU A 9 -12.60 -34.45 12.02
CA LEU A 9 -11.60 -33.43 12.29
C LEU A 9 -10.21 -34.07 12.47
N GLY A 10 -9.26 -33.70 11.60
CA GLY A 10 -7.84 -34.01 11.77
C GLY A 10 -7.14 -32.93 12.58
N LEU A 11 -6.80 -33.24 13.83
CA LEU A 11 -5.84 -32.51 14.65
C LEU A 11 -4.43 -32.70 14.08
N ILE A 12 -3.78 -31.60 13.66
CA ILE A 12 -2.37 -31.60 13.27
C ILE A 12 -1.53 -31.59 14.55
N ASN A 13 -0.89 -32.72 14.81
CA ASN A 13 0.05 -32.92 15.91
C ASN A 13 1.42 -32.34 15.52
N THR A 14 1.97 -31.45 16.34
CA THR A 14 3.30 -30.85 16.17
C THR A 14 4.37 -31.79 16.71
N ASP A 15 4.92 -32.64 15.86
CA ASP A 15 6.11 -33.45 16.19
C ASP A 15 7.25 -33.21 15.19
N SER A 16 8.28 -32.52 15.68
CA SER A 16 9.70 -32.63 15.34
C SER A 16 10.10 -33.02 13.90
N ILE A 17 10.48 -32.03 13.11
CA ILE A 17 11.36 -32.21 11.94
C ILE A 17 12.77 -32.53 12.45
N LYS A 18 13.16 -33.82 12.45
CA LYS A 18 14.56 -34.26 12.58
C LYS A 18 15.13 -34.49 11.18
N LEU A 19 16.04 -33.61 10.78
CA LEU A 19 16.91 -33.80 9.62
C LEU A 19 17.88 -34.98 9.87
N ASN A 20 17.68 -36.08 9.15
CA ASN A 20 18.60 -37.22 9.11
C ASN A 20 19.79 -36.91 8.18
N PHE A 21 20.99 -36.74 8.76
CA PHE A 21 22.25 -36.86 8.02
C PHE A 21 22.85 -38.23 8.32
N THR A 22 22.54 -39.22 7.49
CA THR A 22 23.25 -40.50 7.45
C THR A 22 23.86 -40.65 6.07
N GLY A 23 25.18 -40.52 5.97
CA GLY A 23 25.93 -40.76 4.75
C GLY A 23 27.43 -40.79 4.99
N LEU A 24 28.04 -41.94 4.64
CA LEU A 24 29.46 -42.24 4.47
C LEU A 24 30.35 -42.36 5.73
N VAL A 25 30.47 -43.59 6.24
CA VAL A 25 31.79 -44.16 6.52
C VAL A 25 31.84 -45.56 5.92
N SER A 26 32.60 -45.71 4.84
CA SER A 26 32.96 -46.96 4.18
C SER A 26 33.78 -47.86 5.11
N THR A 27 33.38 -49.11 5.25
CA THR A 27 34.11 -50.16 5.95
C THR A 27 35.26 -50.70 5.08
N PHE A 28 36.50 -50.36 5.45
CA PHE A 28 37.68 -51.14 5.06
C PHE A 28 38.04 -52.10 6.19
N SER A 29 38.01 -53.40 5.89
CA SER A 29 38.36 -54.49 6.80
C SER A 29 39.83 -54.86 6.60
N ILE A 30 40.66 -54.66 7.62
CA ILE A 30 41.96 -55.32 7.76
C ILE A 30 41.91 -56.08 9.07
N LYS A 31 41.83 -57.41 8.98
CA LYS A 31 41.94 -58.33 10.11
C LYS A 31 43.40 -58.46 10.52
N GLY A 32 43.66 -58.24 11.80
CA GLY A 32 44.83 -58.78 12.48
C GLY A 32 45.57 -57.74 13.30
N PHE A 33 45.10 -57.47 14.53
CA PHE A 33 45.92 -57.50 15.74
C PHE A 33 45.03 -57.41 16.99
N SER A 34 45.51 -58.05 18.06
CA SER A 34 44.82 -58.45 19.29
C SER A 34 44.33 -57.29 20.18
N TYR A 35 43.34 -57.60 21.02
CA TYR A 35 42.58 -56.73 21.93
C TYR A 35 43.44 -55.80 22.82
N GLY A 36 43.21 -54.50 22.68
CA GLY A 36 43.45 -53.47 23.70
C GLY A 36 42.18 -52.65 23.91
N ARG A 37 41.75 -52.45 25.16
CA ARG A 37 40.49 -51.77 25.53
C ARG A 37 40.35 -50.38 24.86
N PRO A 38 39.26 -50.07 24.12
CA PRO A 38 38.99 -48.71 23.66
C PRO A 38 38.25 -47.93 24.77
N SER A 39 38.91 -47.66 25.91
CA SER A 39 38.16 -47.10 27.06
C SER A 39 38.81 -45.91 27.78
N VAL A 40 39.82 -45.26 27.22
CA VAL A 40 40.44 -44.09 27.87
C VAL A 40 40.32 -42.80 27.04
N ILE A 41 40.24 -42.88 25.71
CA ILE A 41 40.25 -41.69 24.83
C ILE A 41 38.84 -41.26 24.38
N ILE A 42 37.85 -42.16 24.35
CA ILE A 42 36.50 -41.87 23.83
C ILE A 42 35.67 -40.99 24.81
N ARG A 43 35.83 -41.20 26.12
CA ARG A 43 35.14 -40.41 27.17
C ARG A 43 35.51 -38.92 27.16
N PRO A 44 36.80 -38.51 27.14
CA PRO A 44 37.15 -37.10 27.10
C PRO A 44 36.71 -36.41 25.80
N ILE A 45 36.74 -37.10 24.65
CA ILE A 45 36.25 -36.56 23.37
C ILE A 45 34.74 -36.28 23.42
N LEU A 46 33.94 -37.18 24.01
CA LEU A 46 32.50 -36.95 24.19
C LEU A 46 32.21 -35.77 25.14
N ILE A 47 32.99 -35.62 26.21
CA ILE A 47 32.86 -34.51 27.16
C ILE A 47 33.21 -33.19 26.48
N PHE A 48 34.33 -33.12 25.74
CA PHE A 48 34.71 -31.94 24.96
C PHE A 48 33.64 -31.59 23.91
N ARG A 49 33.11 -32.58 23.20
CA ARG A 49 32.00 -32.37 22.24
C ARG A 49 30.77 -31.78 22.92
N ASN A 50 30.38 -32.29 24.09
CA ASN A 50 29.22 -31.80 24.83
C ASN A 50 29.44 -30.39 25.39
N ILE A 51 30.66 -30.05 25.84
CA ILE A 51 31.03 -28.69 26.29
C ILE A 51 30.96 -27.71 25.10
N ILE A 52 31.52 -28.09 23.94
CA ILE A 52 31.46 -27.26 22.72
C ILE A 52 30.01 -27.05 22.29
N ILE A 53 29.18 -28.10 22.25
CA ILE A 53 27.75 -27.99 21.93
C ILE A 53 27.03 -27.08 22.93
N PHE A 54 27.34 -27.18 24.23
CA PHE A 54 26.75 -26.33 25.27
C PHE A 54 27.16 -24.86 25.11
N MET A 55 28.43 -24.59 24.83
CA MET A 55 28.94 -23.24 24.56
C MET A 55 28.34 -22.65 23.28
N LEU A 56 28.23 -23.43 22.20
CA LEU A 56 27.56 -23.03 20.95
C LEU A 56 26.09 -22.72 21.19
N LYS A 57 25.36 -23.55 21.94
CA LYS A 57 23.96 -23.29 22.29
C LYS A 57 23.79 -21.99 23.08
N LYS A 58 24.64 -21.71 24.07
CA LYS A 58 24.61 -20.44 24.82
C LYS A 58 24.91 -19.24 23.93
N SER A 59 25.89 -19.35 23.04
CA SER A 59 26.24 -18.29 22.08
C SER A 59 25.09 -18.01 21.10
N ILE A 60 24.45 -19.05 20.57
CA ILE A 60 23.27 -18.93 19.71
C ILE A 60 22.11 -18.28 20.48
N ILE A 61 21.81 -18.74 21.69
CA ILE A 61 20.74 -18.15 22.52
C ILE A 61 21.04 -16.67 22.79
N LEU A 62 22.26 -16.31 23.17
CA LEU A 62 22.64 -14.93 23.40
C LEU A 62 22.49 -14.08 22.13
N SER A 63 22.96 -14.58 20.98
CA SER A 63 22.83 -13.89 19.69
C SER A 63 21.36 -13.68 19.29
N VAL A 64 20.52 -14.70 19.45
CA VAL A 64 19.08 -14.60 19.20
C VAL A 64 18.43 -13.60 20.15
N THR A 65 18.74 -13.65 21.45
CA THR A 65 18.21 -12.71 22.44
C THR A 65 18.61 -11.26 22.11
N VAL A 66 19.88 -11.02 21.79
CA VAL A 66 20.36 -9.69 21.38
C VAL A 66 19.64 -9.23 20.11
N SER A 67 19.51 -10.10 19.11
CA SER A 67 18.80 -9.79 17.86
C SER A 67 17.33 -9.44 18.10
N VAL A 68 16.66 -10.16 19.00
CA VAL A 68 15.27 -9.88 19.41
C VAL A 68 15.18 -8.52 20.12
N ILE A 69 16.09 -8.21 21.04
CA ILE A 69 16.11 -6.90 21.73
C ILE A 69 16.32 -5.76 20.73
N VAL A 70 17.25 -5.93 19.79
CA VAL A 70 17.49 -4.94 18.72
C VAL A 70 16.23 -4.77 17.87
N ALA A 71 15.58 -5.86 17.46
CA ALA A 71 14.36 -5.81 16.68
C ALA A 71 13.22 -5.08 17.43
N ILE A 72 13.02 -5.38 18.71
CA ILE A 72 12.02 -4.70 19.57
C ILE A 72 12.33 -3.21 19.68
N THR A 73 13.60 -2.84 19.85
CA THR A 73 14.03 -1.44 19.98
C THR A 73 13.77 -0.68 18.67
N LEU A 74 14.16 -1.25 17.53
CA LEU A 74 13.91 -0.67 16.22
C LEU A 74 12.42 -0.52 15.93
N PHE A 75 11.63 -1.53 16.29
CA PHE A 75 10.17 -1.48 16.16
C PHE A 75 9.59 -0.35 17.02
N GLY A 76 10.00 -0.23 18.29
CA GLY A 76 9.57 0.85 19.18
C GLY A 76 9.90 2.25 18.66
N ILE A 77 11.09 2.44 18.09
CA ILE A 77 11.50 3.70 17.46
C ILE A 77 10.60 4.03 16.25
N SER A 78 10.35 3.06 15.38
CA SER A 78 9.46 3.23 14.22
C SER A 78 8.04 3.56 14.66
N THR A 79 7.53 2.88 15.70
CA THR A 79 6.21 3.15 16.28
C THR A 79 6.11 4.57 16.79
N HIS A 80 7.09 4.98 17.61
CA HIS A 80 7.11 6.36 18.08
C HIS A 80 7.14 7.35 16.91
N ARG A 81 7.94 7.11 15.86
CA ARG A 81 8.08 8.03 14.73
C ARG A 81 6.78 8.21 13.93
N LEU A 82 5.97 7.15 13.78
CA LEU A 82 4.66 7.25 13.14
C LEU A 82 3.64 7.92 14.08
N TYR A 83 3.52 7.43 15.32
CA TYR A 83 2.53 7.95 16.27
C TYR A 83 2.83 9.38 16.74
N SER A 84 4.07 9.86 16.66
CA SER A 84 4.37 11.28 16.90
C SER A 84 3.79 12.21 15.83
N LYS A 85 3.45 11.68 14.65
CA LYS A 85 2.75 12.41 13.57
C LYS A 85 1.23 12.25 13.64
N LYS A 86 0.73 11.37 14.52
CA LYS A 86 -0.71 11.16 14.69
C LYS A 86 -1.33 12.48 15.13
N LYS A 87 -2.33 12.92 14.39
CA LYS A 87 -3.09 14.12 14.69
C LYS A 87 -4.37 13.78 15.44
N LEU A 88 -5.12 12.81 14.93
CA LEU A 88 -6.41 12.41 15.46
C LEU A 88 -6.70 10.92 15.17
N SER A 89 -7.72 10.39 15.84
CA SER A 89 -8.37 9.14 15.44
C SER A 89 -9.65 9.49 14.70
N VAL A 90 -9.93 8.78 13.61
CA VAL A 90 -11.18 9.01 12.85
C VAL A 90 -12.35 8.30 13.51
N ASP A 91 -13.56 8.81 13.26
CA ASP A 91 -14.82 8.27 13.74
C ASP A 91 -14.90 6.74 13.50
N PRO A 92 -15.40 5.94 14.46
CA PRO A 92 -15.54 4.51 14.29
C PRO A 92 -16.46 4.04 13.16
N LYS A 93 -17.26 4.91 12.52
CA LYS A 93 -17.93 4.57 11.26
C LYS A 93 -16.94 4.46 10.10
N LEU A 94 -15.79 5.12 10.15
CA LEU A 94 -14.74 5.09 9.15
C LEU A 94 -13.72 3.95 9.42
N ASN A 95 -14.20 2.71 9.49
CA ASN A 95 -13.31 1.56 9.80
C ASN A 95 -12.40 1.17 8.63
N GLU A 96 -12.87 1.38 7.40
CA GLU A 96 -12.20 1.02 6.14
C GLU A 96 -12.02 2.30 5.31
N ILE A 97 -11.43 3.33 5.92
CA ILE A 97 -11.22 4.63 5.27
C ILE A 97 -10.25 4.52 4.09
N SER A 98 -10.77 4.64 2.88
CA SER A 98 -10.00 4.47 1.64
C SER A 98 -9.64 5.80 0.97
N GLY A 99 -10.50 6.82 1.06
CA GLY A 99 -10.27 8.13 0.43
C GLY A 99 -10.51 9.31 1.37
N ILE A 100 -9.70 10.38 1.23
CA ILE A 100 -9.90 11.67 1.89
C ILE A 100 -9.64 12.86 0.96
N GLU A 101 -10.42 13.95 1.08
CA GLU A 101 -10.21 15.17 0.30
C GLU A 101 -10.71 16.40 1.06
N PHE A 102 -10.04 17.54 0.89
CA PHE A 102 -10.47 18.81 1.46
C PHE A 102 -11.43 19.53 0.52
N ASP A 103 -12.55 20.03 1.05
CA ASP A 103 -13.42 20.89 0.25
C ASP A 103 -12.87 22.32 0.10
N LYS A 104 -13.55 23.14 -0.71
CA LYS A 104 -13.18 24.54 -0.97
C LYS A 104 -13.25 25.46 0.25
N LYS A 105 -13.79 25.01 1.38
CA LYS A 105 -13.79 25.71 2.68
C LYS A 105 -12.80 25.11 3.69
N GLY A 106 -12.07 24.06 3.30
CA GLY A 106 -11.08 23.40 4.12
C GLY A 106 -11.64 22.41 5.13
N TYR A 107 -12.88 21.91 4.95
CA TYR A 107 -13.32 20.73 5.72
C TYR A 107 -12.82 19.44 5.08
N LEU A 108 -12.39 18.50 5.92
CA LEU A 108 -11.96 17.18 5.48
C LEU A 108 -13.17 16.28 5.26
N TRP A 109 -13.23 15.65 4.09
CA TRP A 109 -14.21 14.62 3.77
C TRP A 109 -13.51 13.29 3.61
N ALA A 110 -14.22 12.22 3.96
CA ALA A 110 -13.76 10.85 3.87
C ALA A 110 -14.82 9.94 3.23
N ILE A 111 -14.36 8.82 2.68
CA ILE A 111 -15.18 7.70 2.22
C ILE A 111 -14.64 6.40 2.83
N ASN A 112 -15.50 5.39 2.91
CA ASN A 112 -15.09 4.01 3.21
C ASN A 112 -14.96 3.19 1.94
N ASP A 113 -14.18 2.11 2.04
CA ASP A 113 -13.98 1.06 1.04
C ASP A 113 -15.24 0.19 0.84
N SER A 114 -15.08 -0.93 0.13
CA SER A 114 -16.11 -1.82 -0.38
C SER A 114 -17.23 -2.21 0.59
N GLY A 115 -18.44 -2.32 0.05
CA GLY A 115 -19.58 -2.92 0.76
C GLY A 115 -20.28 -2.03 1.78
N ASP A 116 -19.77 -0.82 2.04
CA ASP A 116 -20.46 0.19 2.86
C ASP A 116 -21.56 0.94 2.07
N ASP A 117 -22.31 1.82 2.74
CA ASP A 117 -23.19 2.78 2.09
C ASP A 117 -22.38 3.75 1.20
N PRO A 118 -22.89 4.16 0.02
CA PRO A 118 -22.22 5.11 -0.87
C PRO A 118 -22.32 6.55 -0.33
N LYS A 119 -21.60 6.82 0.76
CA LYS A 119 -21.65 8.06 1.52
C LYS A 119 -20.30 8.75 1.61
N LEU A 120 -20.35 10.08 1.66
CA LEU A 120 -19.24 10.91 2.10
C LEU A 120 -19.47 11.37 3.54
N TYR A 121 -18.40 11.44 4.30
CA TYR A 121 -18.41 11.81 5.71
C TYR A 121 -17.53 13.03 5.94
N ARG A 122 -18.11 14.14 6.45
CA ARG A 122 -17.34 15.32 6.83
C ARG A 122 -16.82 15.18 8.25
N LEU A 123 -15.52 15.33 8.44
CA LEU A 123 -14.86 15.27 9.73
C LEU A 123 -14.62 16.66 10.32
N ASP A 124 -14.71 16.77 11.64
CA ASP A 124 -14.17 17.92 12.37
C ASP A 124 -12.69 17.74 12.74
N ASP A 125 -12.13 18.72 13.47
CA ASP A 125 -10.74 18.70 13.92
C ASP A 125 -10.42 17.59 14.96
N ASN A 126 -11.45 16.98 15.55
CA ASN A 126 -11.32 15.85 16.48
C ASN A 126 -11.40 14.50 15.76
N GLY A 127 -11.86 14.49 14.50
CA GLY A 127 -12.07 13.29 13.70
C GLY A 127 -13.50 12.75 13.76
N ASP A 128 -14.43 13.49 14.39
CA ASP A 128 -15.84 13.09 14.53
C ASP A 128 -16.63 13.46 13.27
N ILE A 129 -17.60 12.61 12.90
CA ILE A 129 -18.47 12.88 11.74
C ILE A 129 -19.48 13.98 12.09
N THR A 130 -19.44 15.08 11.34
CA THR A 130 -20.35 16.22 11.50
C THR A 130 -21.39 16.37 10.39
N LYS A 131 -21.23 15.64 9.29
CA LYS A 131 -22.18 15.61 8.17
C LYS A 131 -21.98 14.32 7.37
N GLU A 132 -23.08 13.77 6.86
CA GLU A 132 -23.08 12.67 5.91
C GLU A 132 -23.74 13.13 4.60
N VAL A 133 -23.29 12.62 3.46
CA VAL A 133 -23.94 12.86 2.17
C VAL A 133 -24.04 11.55 1.41
N LEU A 134 -25.26 11.07 1.18
CA LEU A 134 -25.53 9.87 0.39
C LEU A 134 -25.51 10.19 -1.12
N VAL A 135 -24.76 9.42 -1.90
CA VAL A 135 -24.83 9.45 -3.37
C VAL A 135 -25.90 8.45 -3.83
N ALA A 136 -27.13 8.92 -3.99
CA ALA A 136 -28.33 8.08 -4.06
C ALA A 136 -28.38 7.15 -5.29
N ASN A 137 -27.72 7.52 -6.39
CA ASN A 137 -27.64 6.73 -7.61
C ASN A 137 -26.31 5.96 -7.75
N ALA A 138 -25.49 5.91 -6.70
CA ALA A 138 -24.23 5.16 -6.69
C ALA A 138 -24.36 3.84 -5.91
N LYS A 139 -23.38 2.97 -6.12
CA LYS A 139 -23.12 1.79 -5.30
C LYS A 139 -21.66 1.83 -4.87
N ASN A 140 -21.38 1.35 -3.67
CA ASN A 140 -20.02 1.12 -3.20
C ASN A 140 -19.64 -0.35 -3.47
N ILE A 141 -19.18 -0.63 -4.69
CA ILE A 141 -18.69 -1.97 -5.03
C ILE A 141 -17.27 -2.12 -4.50
N ASP A 142 -16.38 -1.18 -4.82
CA ASP A 142 -14.98 -1.11 -4.35
C ASP A 142 -14.54 0.36 -4.47
N TRP A 143 -14.90 1.19 -3.47
CA TRP A 143 -14.60 2.62 -3.44
C TRP A 143 -13.21 2.89 -2.85
N GLU A 144 -12.27 3.24 -3.69
CA GLU A 144 -10.86 3.22 -3.31
C GLU A 144 -10.29 4.59 -2.97
N ASP A 145 -10.75 5.66 -3.63
CA ASP A 145 -10.13 6.97 -3.45
C ASP A 145 -11.10 8.12 -3.80
N ILE A 146 -10.72 9.34 -3.44
CA ILE A 146 -11.47 10.57 -3.74
C ILE A 146 -10.53 11.71 -4.13
N THR A 147 -10.91 12.50 -5.14
CA THR A 147 -10.13 13.68 -5.56
C THR A 147 -11.04 14.82 -6.00
N GLN A 148 -10.51 16.04 -6.11
CA GLN A 148 -11.25 17.19 -6.65
C GLN A 148 -10.54 17.89 -7.81
N ASN A 149 -11.33 18.42 -8.76
CA ASN A 149 -10.83 19.32 -9.79
C ASN A 149 -10.80 20.79 -9.33
N ASP A 150 -10.23 21.67 -10.16
CA ASP A 150 -10.10 23.11 -9.85
C ASP A 150 -11.44 23.85 -9.76
N PHE A 151 -12.52 23.24 -10.24
CA PHE A 151 -13.88 23.76 -10.09
C PHE A 151 -14.54 23.32 -8.77
N GLY A 152 -13.87 22.46 -7.98
CA GLY A 152 -14.34 21.95 -6.71
C GLY A 152 -15.30 20.76 -6.81
N HIS A 153 -15.48 20.16 -7.99
CA HIS A 153 -16.24 18.90 -8.11
C HIS A 153 -15.44 17.76 -7.50
N PHE A 154 -16.12 16.92 -6.73
CA PHE A 154 -15.52 15.73 -6.15
C PHE A 154 -15.73 14.55 -7.09
N PHE A 155 -14.72 13.72 -7.21
CA PHE A 155 -14.72 12.46 -7.94
C PHE A 155 -14.47 11.34 -6.95
N LEU A 156 -15.30 10.30 -7.00
CA LEU A 156 -15.27 9.13 -6.10
C LEU A 156 -14.97 7.90 -6.96
N GLY A 157 -13.89 7.20 -6.67
CA GLY A 157 -13.40 6.09 -7.47
C GLY A 157 -13.99 4.75 -7.08
N ASP A 158 -14.97 4.24 -7.83
CA ASP A 158 -15.48 2.86 -7.70
C ASP A 158 -14.79 1.95 -8.73
N PHE A 159 -13.50 1.70 -8.48
CA PHE A 159 -12.60 1.12 -9.47
C PHE A 159 -11.65 0.04 -8.95
N GLY A 160 -11.71 -0.30 -7.65
CA GLY A 160 -10.96 -1.43 -7.09
C GLY A 160 -11.25 -2.71 -7.86
N ASN A 161 -10.22 -3.48 -8.18
CA ASN A 161 -10.31 -4.62 -9.09
C ASN A 161 -9.23 -5.65 -8.78
N ASN A 162 -9.15 -6.03 -7.51
CA ASN A 162 -8.20 -6.99 -6.94
C ASN A 162 -8.02 -8.25 -7.81
N ASP A 163 -9.12 -8.85 -8.26
CA ASP A 163 -9.13 -10.08 -9.07
C ASP A 163 -8.97 -9.83 -10.59
N ASN A 164 -8.90 -8.57 -11.02
CA ASN A 164 -8.81 -8.12 -12.41
C ASN A 164 -9.94 -8.70 -13.28
N ASP A 165 -11.16 -8.78 -12.76
CA ASP A 165 -12.33 -9.39 -13.40
C ASP A 165 -13.46 -8.38 -13.72
N ARG A 166 -13.40 -7.17 -13.16
CA ARG A 166 -14.29 -6.06 -13.52
C ARG A 166 -13.88 -5.48 -14.86
N LYS A 167 -14.75 -5.62 -15.86
CA LYS A 167 -14.54 -5.01 -17.19
C LYS A 167 -14.73 -3.50 -17.20
N TRP A 168 -15.84 -3.05 -16.60
CA TRP A 168 -16.20 -1.64 -16.54
C TRP A 168 -16.03 -1.14 -15.12
N LEU A 169 -15.22 -0.09 -14.98
CA LEU A 169 -14.97 0.61 -13.73
C LEU A 169 -15.70 1.94 -13.75
N THR A 170 -16.01 2.48 -12.58
CA THR A 170 -16.89 3.65 -12.43
C THR A 170 -16.21 4.74 -11.61
N ILE A 171 -16.42 6.00 -11.99
CA ILE A 171 -16.10 7.16 -11.19
C ILE A 171 -17.36 8.00 -11.08
N TYR A 172 -17.75 8.32 -9.85
CA TYR A 172 -18.90 9.18 -9.58
C TYR A 172 -18.41 10.61 -9.40
N LYS A 173 -18.97 11.54 -10.15
CA LYS A 173 -18.68 12.97 -10.02
C LYS A 173 -19.87 13.68 -9.40
N ILE A 174 -19.61 14.42 -8.34
CA ILE A 174 -20.62 15.22 -7.64
C ILE A 174 -20.16 16.68 -7.54
N GLU A 175 -21.12 17.57 -7.31
CA GLU A 175 -20.86 18.93 -6.86
C GLU A 175 -20.04 18.93 -5.56
N ASN A 176 -19.40 20.05 -5.23
CA ASN A 176 -18.68 20.15 -3.96
C ASN A 176 -19.63 19.83 -2.78
N PRO A 177 -19.25 18.96 -1.83
CA PRO A 177 -20.17 18.49 -0.78
C PRO A 177 -20.76 19.59 0.12
N ILE A 178 -20.11 20.76 0.19
CA ILE A 178 -20.64 21.90 0.94
C ILE A 178 -21.79 22.62 0.24
N ASP A 179 -21.93 22.46 -1.07
CA ASP A 179 -23.00 23.06 -1.86
C ASP A 179 -24.27 22.16 -1.84
N ILE A 180 -24.14 20.92 -1.37
CA ILE A 180 -25.24 19.97 -1.20
C ILE A 180 -26.00 20.33 0.09
N LYS A 181 -27.23 20.82 -0.08
CA LYS A 181 -28.10 21.29 1.01
C LYS A 181 -28.96 20.20 1.65
N THR A 182 -28.98 19.03 1.05
CA THR A 182 -29.74 17.84 1.48
C THR A 182 -28.79 16.78 2.02
N GLU A 183 -29.34 15.74 2.64
CA GLU A 183 -28.57 14.56 3.10
C GLU A 183 -28.16 13.63 1.95
N SER A 184 -28.59 13.93 0.72
CA SER A 184 -28.28 13.14 -0.47
C SER A 184 -28.10 13.98 -1.72
N THR A 185 -27.39 13.42 -2.71
CA THR A 185 -27.20 13.96 -4.05
C THR A 185 -27.21 12.83 -5.09
N ASN A 186 -27.29 13.19 -6.37
CA ASN A 186 -27.00 12.28 -7.47
C ASN A 186 -25.65 12.65 -8.10
N ALA A 187 -24.94 11.64 -8.59
CA ALA A 187 -23.68 11.80 -9.31
C ALA A 187 -23.86 11.72 -10.83
N GLU A 188 -23.03 12.47 -11.55
CA GLU A 188 -22.63 12.16 -12.91
C GLU A 188 -21.80 10.85 -12.89
N ILE A 189 -22.10 9.93 -13.80
CA ILE A 189 -21.42 8.62 -13.85
C ILE A 189 -20.44 8.63 -15.02
N ILE A 190 -19.17 8.47 -14.70
CA ILE A 190 -18.09 8.25 -15.65
C ILE A 190 -17.77 6.76 -15.63
N LYS A 191 -17.74 6.12 -16.80
CA LYS A 191 -17.33 4.72 -16.91
C LYS A 191 -16.09 4.62 -17.78
N PHE A 192 -15.24 3.66 -17.46
CA PHE A 192 -14.10 3.36 -18.31
C PHE A 192 -13.75 1.87 -18.29
N THR A 193 -12.96 1.48 -19.27
CA THR A 193 -12.43 0.13 -19.40
C THR A 193 -10.99 0.20 -19.92
N TYR A 194 -10.25 -0.88 -19.73
CA TYR A 194 -8.94 -1.05 -20.33
C TYR A 194 -9.11 -1.69 -21.71
N PRO A 195 -8.61 -1.08 -22.80
CA PRO A 195 -8.62 -1.68 -24.13
C PRO A 195 -8.03 -3.10 -24.19
N GLU A 196 -7.10 -3.39 -23.30
CA GLU A 196 -6.39 -4.66 -23.14
C GLU A 196 -7.26 -5.75 -22.49
N MET A 197 -8.35 -5.39 -21.81
CA MET A 197 -9.23 -6.31 -21.09
C MET A 197 -10.53 -6.59 -21.87
N ASP A 198 -10.73 -7.83 -22.29
CA ASP A 198 -11.99 -8.24 -22.93
C ASP A 198 -13.14 -8.46 -21.93
N GLY A 199 -12.81 -8.59 -20.63
CA GLY A 199 -13.71 -8.88 -19.51
C GLY A 199 -14.27 -10.31 -19.51
N LYS A 200 -13.63 -11.23 -20.23
CA LYS A 200 -14.05 -12.63 -20.37
C LYS A 200 -12.90 -13.59 -20.12
N THR A 201 -11.71 -13.20 -20.52
CA THR A 201 -10.48 -13.95 -20.36
C THR A 201 -9.82 -13.51 -19.06
N PRO A 202 -9.59 -14.44 -18.10
CA PRO A 202 -8.87 -14.10 -16.88
C PRO A 202 -7.49 -13.51 -17.18
N VAL A 203 -7.16 -12.39 -16.54
CA VAL A 203 -5.84 -11.77 -16.68
C VAL A 203 -4.78 -12.71 -16.10
N LYS A 204 -3.74 -12.99 -16.90
CA LYS A 204 -2.65 -13.87 -16.49
C LYS A 204 -1.89 -13.25 -15.32
N PRO A 205 -1.35 -14.04 -14.39
CA PRO A 205 -0.69 -13.49 -13.19
C PRO A 205 0.40 -12.45 -13.48
N ASN A 206 1.22 -12.65 -14.51
CA ASN A 206 2.28 -11.71 -14.90
C ASN A 206 1.76 -10.40 -15.52
N ASP A 207 0.50 -10.33 -15.91
CA ASP A 207 -0.14 -9.19 -16.59
C ASP A 207 -1.15 -8.46 -15.67
N ARG A 208 -1.31 -8.87 -14.40
CA ARG A 208 -2.29 -8.31 -13.43
C ARG A 208 -1.90 -6.93 -12.91
N ASN A 209 -1.91 -5.94 -13.80
CA ASN A 209 -1.65 -4.55 -13.47
C ASN A 209 -2.80 -3.64 -13.96
N PHE A 210 -4.04 -4.05 -13.64
CA PHE A 210 -5.28 -3.34 -13.96
C PHE A 210 -6.16 -3.07 -12.72
N ASP A 211 -5.67 -3.43 -11.53
CA ASP A 211 -6.26 -3.01 -10.25
C ASP A 211 -5.91 -1.55 -9.98
N LEU A 212 -6.86 -0.74 -9.53
CA LEU A 212 -6.70 0.70 -9.30
C LEU A 212 -7.06 1.01 -7.86
N GLU A 213 -6.23 1.79 -7.19
CA GLU A 213 -6.57 2.29 -5.85
C GLU A 213 -6.28 3.77 -5.66
N ALA A 214 -5.73 4.44 -6.68
CA ALA A 214 -5.30 5.82 -6.53
C ALA A 214 -5.61 6.62 -7.78
N PHE A 215 -6.03 7.88 -7.62
CA PHE A 215 -6.22 8.77 -8.76
C PHE A 215 -6.21 10.26 -8.41
N VAL A 216 -5.98 11.10 -9.42
CA VAL A 216 -6.05 12.56 -9.28
C VAL A 216 -6.77 13.21 -10.45
N ALA A 217 -7.45 14.33 -10.20
CA ALA A 217 -8.00 15.18 -11.24
C ALA A 217 -7.03 16.31 -11.60
N LEU A 218 -6.71 16.47 -12.90
CA LEU A 218 -5.91 17.58 -13.40
C LEU A 218 -6.42 18.06 -14.77
N GLY A 219 -6.79 19.35 -14.83
CA GLY A 219 -7.40 19.94 -16.02
C GLY A 219 -8.78 19.35 -16.28
N ARG A 220 -8.94 18.63 -17.39
CA ARG A 220 -10.20 17.97 -17.83
C ARG A 220 -10.08 16.44 -17.86
N HIS A 221 -9.11 15.89 -17.14
CA HIS A 221 -8.82 14.47 -17.13
C HIS A 221 -8.63 13.95 -15.71
N LEU A 222 -8.84 12.64 -15.57
CA LEU A 222 -8.53 11.86 -14.39
C LEU A 222 -7.35 10.95 -14.70
N TYR A 223 -6.40 10.88 -13.78
CA TYR A 223 -5.18 10.10 -13.90
C TYR A 223 -5.20 8.99 -12.85
N LEU A 224 -5.25 7.75 -13.32
CA LEU A 224 -5.54 6.56 -12.54
C LEU A 224 -4.25 5.75 -12.35
N PHE A 225 -3.88 5.47 -11.11
CA PHE A 225 -2.63 4.78 -10.75
C PHE A 225 -2.95 3.35 -10.30
N THR A 226 -2.27 2.39 -10.91
CA THR A 226 -2.54 0.98 -10.61
C THR A 226 -1.87 0.49 -9.34
N LYS A 227 -2.57 -0.38 -8.63
CA LYS A 227 -2.02 -1.23 -7.58
C LYS A 227 -1.56 -2.54 -8.21
N ASN A 228 -0.25 -2.71 -8.26
CA ASN A 228 0.36 -3.78 -9.04
C ASN A 228 0.19 -5.16 -8.39
N ARG A 229 -0.57 -6.05 -9.04
CA ARG A 229 -0.81 -7.44 -8.61
C ARG A 229 -0.05 -8.46 -9.46
N THR A 230 1.00 -8.06 -10.17
CA THR A 230 1.74 -8.98 -11.05
C THR A 230 2.43 -10.07 -10.24
N GLU A 231 2.43 -11.28 -10.76
CA GLU A 231 3.22 -12.40 -10.25
C GLU A 231 4.13 -12.94 -11.35
N PRO A 232 5.47 -12.79 -11.23
CA PRO A 232 6.19 -12.15 -10.12
C PRO A 232 5.99 -10.62 -10.05
N PHE A 233 6.05 -10.08 -8.83
CA PHE A 233 5.91 -8.64 -8.57
C PHE A 233 7.11 -7.85 -9.11
N ASP A 234 6.85 -6.84 -9.93
CA ASP A 234 7.90 -6.02 -10.58
C ASP A 234 8.00 -4.57 -10.06
N GLY A 235 7.05 -4.15 -9.22
CA GLY A 235 7.01 -2.84 -8.56
C GLY A 235 6.54 -1.68 -9.44
N ILE A 236 5.96 -1.95 -10.62
CA ILE A 236 5.52 -0.92 -11.56
C ILE A 236 4.06 -0.52 -11.29
N THR A 237 3.80 0.75 -10.99
CA THR A 237 2.48 1.37 -11.09
C THR A 237 2.34 2.04 -12.45
N ASN A 238 1.25 1.75 -13.16
CA ASN A 238 0.92 2.35 -14.45
C ASN A 238 0.01 3.57 -14.22
N VAL A 239 0.11 4.56 -15.12
CA VAL A 239 -0.79 5.72 -15.11
C VAL A 239 -1.66 5.68 -16.35
N TYR A 240 -2.95 5.57 -16.14
CA TYR A 240 -3.95 5.68 -17.18
C TYR A 240 -4.66 7.02 -17.13
N LYS A 241 -5.16 7.48 -18.26
CA LYS A 241 -5.86 8.76 -18.41
C LYS A 241 -7.25 8.55 -19.00
N VAL A 242 -8.26 9.19 -18.40
CA VAL A 242 -9.64 9.23 -18.89
C VAL A 242 -10.21 10.65 -18.77
N GLY A 243 -11.33 10.94 -19.44
CA GLY A 243 -12.01 12.24 -19.31
C GLY A 243 -12.77 12.40 -17.99
N ASP A 244 -13.04 13.66 -17.62
CA ASP A 244 -13.67 14.03 -16.34
C ASP A 244 -15.20 14.31 -16.41
N HIS A 245 -15.87 13.80 -17.43
CA HIS A 245 -17.30 14.05 -17.68
C HIS A 245 -18.05 12.75 -17.97
N ALA A 246 -19.37 12.77 -17.76
CA ALA A 246 -20.23 11.61 -17.93
C ALA A 246 -20.16 11.05 -19.38
N ALA A 247 -19.42 9.96 -19.53
CA ALA A 247 -19.21 9.23 -20.77
C ALA A 247 -18.61 7.85 -20.47
N ASN A 248 -18.44 7.05 -21.53
CA ASN A 248 -17.65 5.83 -21.50
C ASN A 248 -16.29 6.09 -22.15
N PHE A 249 -15.21 5.78 -21.46
CA PHE A 249 -13.84 5.96 -21.95
C PHE A 249 -13.10 4.64 -22.12
N ASP A 250 -12.19 4.63 -23.09
CA ASP A 250 -11.08 3.70 -23.14
C ASP A 250 -9.91 4.36 -22.39
N ALA A 251 -9.38 3.69 -21.38
CA ALA A 251 -8.27 4.20 -20.58
C ALA A 251 -6.97 4.24 -21.40
N GLU A 252 -6.34 5.42 -21.48
CA GLU A 252 -5.07 5.60 -22.20
C GLU A 252 -3.88 5.43 -21.26
N LEU A 253 -3.02 4.43 -21.47
CA LEU A 253 -1.76 4.31 -20.74
C LEU A 253 -0.80 5.43 -21.16
N ILE A 254 -0.43 6.31 -20.22
CA ILE A 254 0.40 7.49 -20.52
C ILE A 254 1.83 7.43 -19.95
N ASP A 255 2.05 6.70 -18.84
CA ASP A 255 3.35 6.60 -18.18
C ASP A 255 3.36 5.43 -17.18
N SER A 256 4.52 5.14 -16.60
CA SER A 256 4.65 4.21 -15.48
C SER A 256 5.80 4.58 -14.54
N PHE A 257 5.69 4.16 -13.29
CA PHE A 257 6.71 4.41 -12.27
C PHE A 257 7.01 3.14 -11.48
N LYS A 258 8.30 2.92 -11.21
CA LYS A 258 8.76 1.81 -10.38
C LYS A 258 8.97 2.26 -8.94
N THR A 259 8.14 1.75 -8.02
CA THR A 259 8.20 2.06 -6.59
C THR A 259 9.34 1.28 -5.92
N CYS A 260 9.08 0.06 -5.44
CA CYS A 260 10.05 -0.86 -4.90
C CYS A 260 9.69 -2.31 -5.27
N THR A 261 10.64 -3.23 -5.07
CA THR A 261 10.48 -4.67 -5.36
C THR A 261 10.77 -5.55 -4.15
N THR A 262 10.87 -4.95 -2.95
CA THR A 262 11.28 -5.66 -1.73
C THR A 262 10.22 -6.64 -1.27
N MET A 263 8.97 -6.16 -1.17
CA MET A 263 7.79 -6.94 -0.83
C MET A 263 6.59 -6.24 -1.46
N GLU A 264 5.81 -7.00 -2.22
CA GLU A 264 4.63 -6.51 -2.97
C GLU A 264 3.74 -5.60 -2.13
N LYS A 265 3.23 -6.10 -0.99
CA LYS A 265 2.30 -5.36 -0.11
C LYS A 265 2.87 -4.05 0.44
N LEU A 266 4.18 -3.89 0.51
CA LEU A 266 4.81 -2.66 1.03
C LEU A 266 5.00 -1.59 -0.04
N CYS A 267 4.88 -1.98 -1.31
CA CYS A 267 5.20 -1.18 -2.48
C CYS A 267 3.96 -0.86 -3.32
N TRP A 268 2.79 -1.37 -2.93
CA TRP A 268 1.50 -1.04 -3.51
C TRP A 268 1.19 0.43 -3.32
N ILE A 269 0.75 1.07 -4.41
CA ILE A 269 0.14 2.39 -4.33
C ILE A 269 -1.31 2.20 -3.88
N THR A 270 -1.72 2.99 -2.90
CA THR A 270 -3.04 2.89 -2.26
C THR A 270 -3.87 4.18 -2.33
N SER A 271 -3.25 5.35 -2.53
CA SER A 271 -3.96 6.60 -2.83
C SER A 271 -3.02 7.62 -3.47
N ALA A 272 -3.58 8.63 -4.13
CA ALA A 272 -2.83 9.72 -4.74
C ALA A 272 -3.47 11.08 -4.45
N ALA A 273 -2.65 12.12 -4.38
CA ALA A 273 -3.13 13.49 -4.22
C ALA A 273 -2.28 14.49 -4.99
N LEU A 274 -2.93 15.54 -5.51
CA LEU A 274 -2.26 16.73 -6.03
C LEU A 274 -2.31 17.85 -4.98
N SER A 275 -1.22 18.61 -4.84
CA SER A 275 -1.23 19.84 -4.06
C SER A 275 -2.26 20.84 -4.62
N PRO A 276 -2.80 21.77 -3.82
CA PRO A 276 -3.75 22.77 -4.30
C PRO A 276 -3.25 23.59 -5.49
N ASP A 277 -1.95 23.92 -5.53
CA ASP A 277 -1.30 24.60 -6.66
C ASP A 277 -1.05 23.70 -7.88
N ARG A 278 -1.38 22.40 -7.78
CA ARG A 278 -1.20 21.34 -8.79
C ARG A 278 0.25 21.12 -9.24
N THR A 279 1.23 21.58 -8.46
CA THR A 279 2.66 21.45 -8.79
C THR A 279 3.32 20.21 -8.19
N LYS A 280 2.63 19.52 -7.27
CA LYS A 280 3.16 18.35 -6.55
C LYS A 280 2.15 17.21 -6.65
N LEU A 281 2.64 16.02 -7.00
CA LEU A 281 1.91 14.77 -6.88
C LEU A 281 2.48 13.97 -5.72
N ALA A 282 1.62 13.48 -4.84
CA ALA A 282 1.94 12.48 -3.83
C ALA A 282 1.31 11.15 -4.23
N LEU A 283 2.11 10.08 -4.25
CA LEU A 283 1.61 8.70 -4.27
C LEU A 283 1.91 8.06 -2.92
N LEU A 284 0.89 7.50 -2.28
CA LEU A 284 1.01 6.79 -1.01
C LEU A 284 1.28 5.32 -1.26
N ASP A 285 2.29 4.78 -0.57
CA ASP A 285 2.43 3.34 -0.34
C ASP A 285 2.39 3.06 1.18
N SER A 286 2.37 1.78 1.57
CA SER A 286 2.24 1.39 2.98
C SER A 286 3.37 1.88 3.90
N THR A 287 4.49 2.34 3.34
CA THR A 287 5.70 2.75 4.07
C THR A 287 6.17 4.17 3.78
N SER A 288 5.73 4.78 2.68
CA SER A 288 6.25 6.03 2.18
C SER A 288 5.26 6.83 1.35
N ILE A 289 5.57 8.12 1.22
CA ILE A 289 5.02 8.96 0.16
C ILE A 289 6.10 9.17 -0.88
N TRP A 290 5.77 8.88 -2.14
CA TRP A 290 6.54 9.30 -3.30
C TRP A 290 6.04 10.67 -3.73
N LEU A 291 6.92 11.67 -3.63
CA LEU A 291 6.60 13.05 -3.96
C LEU A 291 7.27 13.43 -5.29
N PHE A 292 6.46 13.90 -6.23
CA PHE A 292 6.90 14.35 -7.55
C PHE A 292 6.72 15.85 -7.65
N GLU A 293 7.79 16.57 -7.98
CA GLU A 293 7.80 18.03 -8.15
C GLU A 293 8.43 18.39 -9.51
N ASN A 294 8.20 19.59 -10.01
CA ASN A 294 8.84 20.09 -11.25
C ASN A 294 8.59 19.23 -12.51
N PHE A 295 7.44 18.54 -12.57
CA PHE A 295 7.01 17.80 -13.76
C PHE A 295 6.40 18.73 -14.83
N LYS A 296 6.25 18.23 -16.06
CA LYS A 296 5.71 19.00 -17.19
C LYS A 296 4.35 18.47 -17.62
N GLY A 297 3.31 19.31 -17.48
CA GLY A 297 1.95 18.93 -17.85
C GLY A 297 1.47 17.72 -17.02
N ASP A 298 1.03 16.68 -17.70
CA ASP A 298 0.57 15.41 -17.13
C ASP A 298 1.68 14.35 -17.01
N LYS A 299 2.93 14.69 -17.36
CA LYS A 299 4.07 13.79 -17.25
C LYS A 299 4.64 13.80 -15.83
N PHE A 300 3.86 13.38 -14.85
CA PHE A 300 4.19 13.46 -13.42
C PHE A 300 5.59 12.88 -13.10
N PHE A 301 5.95 11.78 -13.77
CA PHE A 301 7.22 11.09 -13.53
C PHE A 301 8.37 11.63 -14.37
N SER A 302 8.24 12.80 -14.98
CA SER A 302 9.36 13.51 -15.63
C SER A 302 10.14 14.43 -14.69
N GLY A 303 9.55 14.74 -13.54
CA GLY A 303 10.07 15.69 -12.55
C GLY A 303 11.13 15.14 -11.59
N ASP A 304 11.38 15.92 -10.54
CA ASP A 304 12.13 15.51 -9.36
C ASP A 304 11.30 14.48 -8.58
N ILE A 305 11.96 13.43 -8.10
CA ILE A 305 11.34 12.34 -7.33
C ILE A 305 11.98 12.31 -5.96
N TYR A 306 11.15 12.43 -4.93
CA TYR A 306 11.53 12.28 -3.54
C TYR A 306 10.76 11.12 -2.90
N ARG A 307 11.37 10.52 -1.89
CA ARG A 307 10.70 9.55 -1.01
C ARG A 307 10.71 10.07 0.41
N ILE A 308 9.53 10.11 1.02
CA ILE A 308 9.33 10.46 2.43
C ILE A 308 8.98 9.18 3.17
N ASP A 309 9.85 8.78 4.10
CA ASP A 309 9.65 7.58 4.93
C ASP A 309 8.65 7.87 6.06
N LEU A 310 7.56 7.09 6.09
CA LEU A 310 6.50 7.18 7.10
C LEU A 310 6.77 6.29 8.32
N GLY A 311 7.77 5.41 8.27
CA GLY A 311 8.16 4.54 9.37
C GLY A 311 7.40 3.22 9.35
N LEU A 312 6.56 3.00 10.37
CA LEU A 312 5.85 1.72 10.53
C LEU A 312 4.99 1.37 9.31
N ILE A 313 4.93 0.07 9.04
CA ILE A 313 3.96 -0.53 8.14
C ILE A 313 2.62 -0.57 8.87
N THR A 314 1.69 0.23 8.39
CA THR A 314 0.26 0.16 8.71
C THR A 314 -0.49 0.08 7.39
N GLN A 315 -1.75 -0.29 7.43
CA GLN A 315 -2.62 -0.32 6.26
C GLN A 315 -3.05 1.11 5.93
N LYS A 316 -2.14 1.87 5.31
CA LYS A 316 -2.35 3.28 4.94
C LYS A 316 -3.07 3.32 3.60
N GLU A 317 -4.25 3.88 3.58
CA GLU A 317 -5.11 3.80 2.40
C GLU A 317 -5.38 5.16 1.78
N ALA A 318 -5.52 6.26 2.55
CA ALA A 318 -5.83 7.57 1.95
C ALA A 318 -4.74 8.64 2.14
N VAL A 319 -4.54 9.53 1.17
CA VAL A 319 -3.69 10.73 1.27
C VAL A 319 -4.35 11.95 0.63
N THR A 320 -4.15 13.14 1.22
CA THR A 320 -4.54 14.43 0.61
C THR A 320 -3.61 15.56 1.03
N PHE A 321 -3.68 16.69 0.32
CA PHE A 321 -3.03 17.93 0.70
C PHE A 321 -4.03 18.88 1.38
N LYS A 322 -3.70 19.35 2.58
CA LYS A 322 -4.43 20.44 3.24
C LYS A 322 -4.04 21.80 2.65
N ASP A 323 -2.77 21.95 2.31
CA ASP A 323 -2.16 23.10 1.63
C ASP A 323 -0.90 22.62 0.89
N ASP A 324 -0.21 23.49 0.15
CA ASP A 324 0.95 23.10 -0.68
C ASP A 324 2.16 22.57 0.12
N ASN A 325 2.12 22.64 1.45
CA ASN A 325 3.16 22.14 2.35
C ASN A 325 2.67 21.02 3.27
N THR A 326 1.38 20.91 3.56
CA THR A 326 0.84 20.01 4.58
C THR A 326 0.10 18.85 3.93
N ILE A 327 0.58 17.63 4.16
CA ILE A 327 -0.07 16.39 3.74
C ILE A 327 -0.75 15.73 4.94
N ILE A 328 -1.96 15.21 4.70
CA ILE A 328 -2.69 14.33 5.61
C ILE A 328 -2.76 12.95 4.98
N PHE A 329 -2.56 11.91 5.77
CA PHE A 329 -2.83 10.53 5.35
C PHE A 329 -3.44 9.72 6.47
N THR A 330 -4.16 8.66 6.15
CA THR A 330 -4.87 7.82 7.12
C THR A 330 -4.42 6.38 7.08
N ASP A 331 -4.73 5.63 8.13
CA ASP A 331 -4.72 4.17 8.12
C ASP A 331 -6.07 3.57 8.51
N GLU A 332 -6.39 2.43 7.93
CA GLU A 332 -7.58 1.65 8.25
C GLU A 332 -7.46 0.92 9.58
N LYS A 333 -8.61 0.53 10.14
CA LYS A 333 -8.62 -0.33 11.31
C LYS A 333 -8.33 -1.78 10.95
N PHE A 334 -7.11 -2.21 11.22
CA PHE A 334 -6.75 -3.61 11.14
C PHE A 334 -7.42 -4.44 12.25
N LYS A 335 -8.33 -5.34 11.85
CA LYS A 335 -9.08 -6.27 12.71
C LYS A 335 -9.86 -5.57 13.85
N GLY A 336 -10.21 -4.30 13.67
CA GLY A 336 -10.95 -3.52 14.67
C GLY A 336 -10.18 -3.17 15.96
N ILE A 337 -8.86 -3.39 16.01
CA ILE A 337 -8.06 -3.17 17.24
C ILE A 337 -7.03 -2.04 17.08
N PHE A 338 -6.39 -1.93 15.91
CA PHE A 338 -5.34 -0.94 15.66
C PHE A 338 -5.56 -0.23 14.33
N GLY A 339 -5.20 1.05 14.23
CA GLY A 339 -5.41 1.88 13.05
C GLY A 339 -6.57 2.87 13.24
N GLY A 340 -7.15 3.36 12.14
CA GLY A 340 -8.19 4.40 12.18
C GLY A 340 -7.64 5.75 12.65
N ASN A 341 -6.45 6.13 12.17
CA ASN A 341 -5.81 7.39 12.55
C ASN A 341 -5.53 8.25 11.33
N ALA A 342 -5.60 9.56 11.53
CA ALA A 342 -5.06 10.53 10.58
C ALA A 342 -3.73 11.09 11.09
N TYR A 343 -2.78 11.20 10.18
CA TYR A 343 -1.43 11.67 10.42
C TYR A 343 -1.17 12.91 9.60
N VAL A 344 -0.33 13.81 10.12
CA VAL A 344 0.04 15.05 9.43
C VAL A 344 1.54 15.10 9.25
N ILE A 345 1.97 15.47 8.04
CA ILE A 345 3.35 15.84 7.75
C ILE A 345 3.39 17.20 7.06
N LYS A 346 4.46 17.95 7.30
CA LYS A 346 4.77 19.16 6.57
C LYS A 346 6.04 18.96 5.75
N LEU A 347 5.99 19.30 4.47
CA LEU A 347 7.04 19.01 3.49
C LEU A 347 8.35 19.75 3.77
N ASP A 348 8.30 20.90 4.44
CA ASP A 348 9.46 21.68 4.90
C ASP A 348 10.07 21.18 6.22
N GLU A 349 9.31 20.46 7.03
CA GLU A 349 9.77 19.89 8.32
C GLU A 349 10.22 18.42 8.21
N VAL A 350 9.90 17.72 7.12
CA VAL A 350 10.26 16.30 6.93
C VAL A 350 11.49 16.10 6.04
N HIS A 351 12.23 15.03 6.33
CA HIS A 351 13.32 14.61 5.45
C HIS A 351 12.78 14.02 4.14
N LYS A 352 13.01 14.74 3.03
CA LYS A 352 12.75 14.29 1.65
C LYS A 352 14.00 13.63 1.07
N LYS A 353 14.02 12.30 0.94
CA LYS A 353 15.14 11.60 0.28
C LYS A 353 15.02 11.76 -1.23
N LEU A 354 15.95 12.50 -1.86
CA LEU A 354 16.01 12.61 -3.31
C LEU A 354 16.34 11.25 -3.94
N ILE A 355 15.48 10.77 -4.82
CA ILE A 355 15.65 9.53 -5.58
C ILE A 355 16.18 9.83 -6.98
N ARG A 356 15.61 10.85 -7.63
CA ARG A 356 16.01 11.27 -8.98
C ARG A 356 15.72 12.76 -9.17
N LYS A 357 16.63 13.47 -9.82
CA LYS A 357 16.42 14.86 -10.24
C LYS A 357 15.93 14.92 -11.69
N ALA A 358 15.04 15.85 -12.01
CA ALA A 358 14.61 16.12 -13.37
C ALA A 358 15.81 16.42 -14.27
N VAL A 359 15.80 15.85 -15.48
CA VAL A 359 16.84 16.13 -16.47
C VAL A 359 16.61 17.56 -16.99
N LYS A 360 17.56 18.46 -16.72
CA LYS A 360 17.53 19.81 -17.30
C LYS A 360 17.56 19.71 -18.83
N PRO A 361 16.74 20.48 -19.57
CA PRO A 361 16.92 20.60 -21.01
C PRO A 361 18.36 21.04 -21.29
N LYS A 362 19.06 20.37 -22.21
CA LYS A 362 20.33 20.91 -22.72
C LYS A 362 20.02 22.28 -23.31
N GLU A 363 20.68 23.32 -22.82
CA GLU A 363 20.68 24.61 -23.49
C GLU A 363 21.14 24.37 -24.93
N LYS A 364 20.29 24.72 -25.90
CA LYS A 364 20.73 24.83 -27.29
C LYS A 364 21.78 25.94 -27.27
N ILE A 365 23.04 25.57 -27.42
CA ILE A 365 24.09 26.51 -27.84
C ILE A 365 23.63 26.99 -29.21
N ILE A 366 23.10 28.21 -29.26
CA ILE A 366 22.84 28.91 -30.50
C ILE A 366 24.24 29.36 -30.96
N GLU A 367 24.86 28.57 -31.82
CA GLU A 367 26.00 29.07 -32.59
C GLU A 367 25.45 30.19 -33.50
N SER A 368 25.87 31.41 -33.21
CA SER A 368 25.66 32.57 -34.07
C SER A 368 26.47 32.35 -35.35
N ASN A 369 25.79 32.05 -36.45
CA ASN A 369 26.36 32.10 -37.79
C ASN A 369 26.37 33.53 -38.32
#